data_AF-A0A2A2KAG2-F1
#
_entry.id   AF-A0A2A2KAG2-F1
#
_cell.length_a   1.000
_cell.length_b   1.000
_cell.length_c   1.000
_cell.angle_alpha   90.00
_cell.angle_beta   90.00
_cell.angle_gamma   90.00
#
_symmetry.space_group_name_H-M   'P 1'
#
loop_
_entity.id
_entity.type
_entity.pdbx_description
1 polymer ?
#
loop_
_entity_poly.entity_id
_entity_poly.type
_entity_poly.pdbx_seq_one_letter_code
_entity_poly.pdbx_strand_id
1 'polypeptide(L)'
;MVTNLFPQFYRYFHSFRMCNFNEIFHEYTFIRYDNSERGKKKAMQDIIKLLAQHGVEKSITDKIEHDSMVSKTGHSTFFYPKRKIFLNMLQNDTYIKNLFKRIYYFDYLLFHYDVDELMI
;
A
#
# COMPACT_ATOMS: atom_id res chain seq x y z
N MET A 1 25.39 1.13 23.07
CA MET A 1 24.56 2.22 23.61
C MET A 1 23.44 2.45 22.61
N VAL A 2 22.29 1.81 22.85
CA VAL A 2 21.14 1.83 21.94
C VAL A 2 20.18 2.88 22.50
N THR A 3 20.04 4.02 21.83
CA THR A 3 19.05 5.03 22.20
C THR A 3 18.17 5.35 20.99
N ASN A 4 17.07 4.62 20.93
CA ASN A 4 15.71 5.15 20.79
C ASN A 4 15.43 6.18 19.68
N LEU A 5 15.51 5.76 18.42
CA LEU A 5 14.91 6.50 17.29
C LEU A 5 13.56 5.94 16.82
N PHE A 6 13.02 4.91 17.48
CA PHE A 6 11.80 4.22 17.02
C PHE A 6 10.43 4.66 17.60
N PRO A 7 10.26 5.50 18.65
CA PRO A 7 8.91 5.78 19.16
C PRO A 7 8.20 6.96 18.50
N GLN A 8 8.86 7.76 17.65
CA GLN A 8 8.29 8.99 17.08
C GLN A 8 7.37 8.76 15.86
N PHE A 9 7.55 7.65 15.14
CA PHE A 9 6.84 7.41 13.87
C PHE A 9 5.38 6.93 14.05
N TYR A 10 5.07 6.23 15.14
CA TYR A 10 3.73 5.66 15.34
C TYR A 10 2.67 6.67 15.80
N ARG A 11 3.07 7.81 16.38
CA ARG A 11 2.11 8.81 16.90
C ARG A 11 1.47 9.68 15.83
N TYR A 12 2.07 9.80 14.65
CA TYR A 12 1.56 10.67 13.58
C TYR A 12 0.63 9.96 12.60
N PHE A 13 0.65 8.63 12.52
CA PHE A 13 -0.09 7.91 11.49
C PHE A 13 -1.57 7.68 11.82
N HIS A 14 -1.97 7.76 13.10
CA HIS A 14 -3.33 7.39 13.52
C HIS A 14 -4.31 8.56 13.66
N SER A 15 -3.83 9.81 13.71
CA SER A 15 -4.67 11.00 13.91
C SER A 15 -4.74 11.95 12.70
N PHE A 16 -4.12 11.60 11.58
CA PHE A 16 -4.36 12.22 10.28
C PHE A 16 -5.04 11.18 9.38
N ARG A 17 -6.30 10.83 9.69
CA ARG A 17 -7.23 10.74 8.56
C ARG A 17 -7.15 12.14 7.99
N MET A 18 -6.50 12.29 6.83
CA MET A 18 -6.46 13.54 6.08
C MET A 18 -7.93 13.90 5.83
N CYS A 19 -8.57 14.57 6.79
CA CYS A 19 -9.83 15.23 6.57
C CYS A 19 -9.55 16.09 5.34
N ASN A 20 -10.27 15.83 4.26
CA ASN A 20 -10.07 16.45 2.95
C ASN A 20 -8.94 15.86 2.07
N PHE A 21 -8.57 14.59 2.22
CA PHE A 21 -7.65 13.93 1.26
C PHE A 21 -8.13 14.08 -0.19
N ASN A 22 -9.45 14.09 -0.41
CA ASN A 22 -10.06 14.34 -1.72
C ASN A 22 -9.69 15.72 -2.31
N GLU A 23 -9.52 16.75 -1.47
CA GLU A 23 -9.15 18.11 -1.94
C GLU A 23 -7.71 18.14 -2.47
N ILE A 24 -6.80 17.44 -1.80
CA ILE A 24 -5.37 17.36 -2.16
C ILE A 24 -5.02 16.13 -3.00
N PHE A 25 -6.00 15.30 -3.39
CA PHE A 25 -5.77 14.02 -4.08
C PHE A 25 -4.93 14.19 -5.35
N HIS A 26 -5.17 15.29 -6.07
CA HIS A 26 -4.49 15.66 -7.31
C HIS A 26 -3.00 16.01 -7.12
N GLU A 27 -2.55 16.28 -5.90
CA GLU A 27 -1.15 16.58 -5.57
C GLU A 27 -0.28 15.31 -5.46
N TYR A 28 -0.91 14.13 -5.40
CA TYR A 28 -0.22 12.86 -5.21
C TYR A 28 -0.04 12.10 -6.52
N THR A 29 1.12 11.45 -6.66
CA THR A 29 1.33 10.44 -7.69
C THR A 29 1.05 9.06 -7.11
N PHE A 30 0.08 8.35 -7.69
CA PHE A 30 -0.26 6.99 -7.28
C PHE A 30 0.52 5.96 -8.08
N ILE A 31 1.22 5.08 -7.36
CA ILE A 31 1.99 3.97 -7.96
C ILE A 31 1.24 2.68 -7.66
N ARG A 32 0.83 1.99 -8.72
CA ARG A 32 0.13 0.71 -8.58
C ARG A 32 1.11 -0.35 -8.07
N TYR A 33 0.77 -0.98 -6.96
CA TYR A 33 1.51 -2.09 -6.38
C TYR A 33 0.68 -3.37 -6.43
N ASP A 34 1.28 -4.46 -6.87
CA ASP A 34 0.72 -5.80 -6.67
C ASP A 34 1.79 -6.78 -6.21
N ASN A 35 1.35 -7.87 -5.60
CA ASN A 35 2.24 -8.84 -4.96
C ASN A 35 2.95 -9.78 -5.93
N SER A 36 2.67 -9.72 -7.24
CA SER A 36 3.39 -10.51 -8.23
C SER A 36 4.81 -9.97 -8.42
N GLU A 37 5.72 -10.83 -8.85
CA GLU A 37 7.10 -10.42 -9.16
C GLU A 37 7.14 -9.31 -10.21
N ARG A 38 6.27 -9.40 -11.22
CA ARG A 38 6.13 -8.39 -12.27
C ARG A 38 5.61 -7.06 -11.70
N GLY A 39 4.61 -7.13 -10.84
CA GLY A 39 4.02 -5.97 -10.17
C GLY A 39 5.00 -5.22 -9.31
N LYS A 40 5.75 -5.94 -8.48
CA LYS A 40 6.80 -5.37 -7.64
C LYS A 40 7.87 -4.66 -8.45
N LYS A 41 8.36 -5.30 -9.51
CA LYS A 41 9.34 -4.69 -10.43
C LYS A 41 8.78 -3.44 -11.09
N LYS A 42 7.55 -3.50 -11.58
CA LYS A 42 6.89 -2.37 -12.24
C LYS A 42 6.71 -1.19 -11.27
N ALA A 43 6.20 -1.45 -10.07
CA ALA A 43 6.07 -0.43 -9.03
C ALA A 43 7.42 0.20 -8.67
N MET A 44 8.48 -0.62 -8.54
CA MET A 44 9.82 -0.11 -8.24
C MET A 44 10.36 0.76 -9.38
N GLN A 45 10.19 0.35 -10.63
CA GLN A 45 10.56 1.16 -11.80
C GLN A 45 9.85 2.51 -11.81
N ASP A 46 8.55 2.53 -11.50
CA ASP A 46 7.77 3.76 -11.45
C ASP A 46 8.26 4.67 -10.30
N ILE A 47 8.61 4.11 -9.12
CA ILE A 47 9.24 4.85 -8.01
C ILE A 47 10.58 5.46 -8.45
N ILE A 48 11.48 4.66 -9.01
CA ILE A 48 12.81 5.12 -9.42
C ILE A 48 12.72 6.22 -10.49
N LYS A 49 11.81 6.07 -11.44
CA LYS A 49 11.54 7.10 -12.46
C LYS A 49 11.10 8.41 -11.81
N LEU A 50 10.19 8.37 -10.83
CA LEU A 50 9.73 9.56 -10.13
C LEU A 50 10.85 10.23 -9.32
N LEU A 51 11.66 9.45 -8.60
CA LEU A 51 12.80 9.99 -7.85
C LEU A 51 13.82 10.67 -8.78
N ALA A 52 14.15 10.03 -9.91
CA ALA A 52 15.04 10.60 -10.91
C ALA A 52 14.49 11.90 -11.51
N GLN A 53 13.18 11.98 -11.77
CA GLN A 53 12.52 13.21 -12.25
C GLN A 53 12.62 14.37 -11.25
N HIS A 54 12.74 14.07 -9.94
CA HIS A 54 12.92 15.06 -8.89
C HIS A 54 14.39 15.34 -8.55
N GLY A 55 15.33 14.86 -9.38
CA GLY A 55 16.77 15.15 -9.23
C GLY A 55 17.48 14.32 -8.16
N VAL A 56 16.90 13.20 -7.72
CA VAL A 56 17.60 12.27 -6.82
C VAL A 56 18.77 11.63 -7.57
N GLU A 57 19.93 11.60 -6.93
CA GLU A 57 21.16 11.04 -7.52
C GLU A 57 20.99 9.56 -7.86
N LYS A 58 21.55 9.15 -9.02
CA LYS A 58 21.48 7.77 -9.50
C LYS A 58 22.01 6.75 -8.49
N SER A 59 23.09 7.07 -7.78
CA SER A 59 23.66 6.18 -6.75
C SER A 59 22.65 5.86 -5.63
N ILE A 60 21.80 6.83 -5.28
CA ILE A 60 20.73 6.68 -4.28
C ILE A 60 19.59 5.86 -4.86
N THR A 61 19.15 6.16 -6.09
CA THR A 61 18.06 5.40 -6.73
C THR A 61 18.43 3.93 -6.94
N ASP A 62 19.65 3.65 -7.38
CA ASP A 62 20.16 2.28 -7.59
C ASP A 62 20.20 1.51 -6.26
N LYS A 63 20.60 2.19 -5.17
CA LYS A 63 20.56 1.61 -3.82
C LYS A 63 19.13 1.30 -3.36
N ILE A 64 18.19 2.23 -3.57
CA ILE A 64 16.78 2.03 -3.21
C ILE A 64 16.19 0.84 -3.97
N GLU A 65 16.45 0.73 -5.27
CA GLU A 65 16.00 -0.40 -6.08
C GLU A 65 16.55 -1.73 -5.53
N HIS A 66 17.85 -1.79 -5.29
CA HIS A 66 18.50 -2.98 -4.75
C HIS A 66 17.92 -3.39 -3.38
N ASP A 67 17.88 -2.48 -2.42
CA ASP A 67 17.47 -2.79 -1.04
C ASP A 67 15.98 -3.17 -0.95
N SER A 68 15.14 -2.56 -1.79
CA SER A 68 13.70 -2.86 -1.85
C SER A 68 13.39 -4.21 -2.50
N MET A 69 14.23 -4.65 -3.44
CA MET A 69 14.04 -5.93 -4.14
C MET A 69 14.64 -7.12 -3.38
N VAL A 70 15.71 -6.89 -2.60
CA VAL A 70 16.41 -7.95 -1.85
C VAL A 70 15.71 -8.26 -0.52
N SER A 71 15.14 -7.25 0.16
CA SER A 71 14.58 -7.45 1.49
C SER A 71 13.18 -8.07 1.46
N LYS A 72 13.09 -9.36 1.80
CA LYS A 72 11.82 -9.95 2.27
C LYS A 72 11.73 -9.72 3.77
N THR A 73 10.83 -8.84 4.20
CA THR A 73 10.57 -8.65 5.63
C THR A 73 10.10 -9.98 6.23
N GLY A 74 10.81 -10.49 7.24
CA GLY A 74 10.48 -11.76 7.91
C GLY A 74 9.08 -11.82 8.54
N HIS A 75 8.41 -10.67 8.68
CA HIS A 75 7.05 -10.52 9.17
C HIS A 75 5.98 -10.58 8.07
N SER A 76 6.23 -11.29 6.96
CA SER A 76 5.25 -11.40 5.88
C SER A 76 4.05 -12.24 6.29
N THR A 77 2.88 -11.60 6.41
CA THR A 77 1.58 -12.29 6.60
C THR A 77 1.06 -12.92 5.31
N PHE A 78 1.68 -12.61 4.16
CA PHE A 78 1.25 -13.07 2.84
C PHE A 78 1.31 -14.59 2.68
N PHE A 79 2.32 -15.24 3.29
CA PHE A 79 2.52 -16.68 3.23
C PHE A 79 1.82 -17.45 4.36
N TYR A 80 1.14 -16.74 5.27
CA TYR A 80 0.55 -17.39 6.42
C TYR A 80 -0.65 -18.26 6.01
N PRO A 81 -0.72 -19.55 6.42
CA PRO A 81 -1.79 -20.45 5.98
C PRO A 81 -3.20 -19.93 6.27
N LYS A 82 -3.39 -19.21 7.40
CA LYS A 82 -4.70 -18.63 7.75
C LYS A 82 -5.16 -17.56 6.78
N ARG A 83 -4.29 -16.99 5.95
CA ARG A 83 -4.68 -16.02 4.91
C ARG A 83 -5.75 -16.60 3.99
N LYS A 84 -5.63 -17.88 3.60
CA LYS A 84 -6.64 -18.53 2.74
C LYS A 84 -8.01 -18.58 3.41
N ILE A 85 -8.05 -18.83 4.73
CA ILE A 85 -9.29 -18.86 5.51
C ILE A 85 -9.94 -17.48 5.52
N PHE A 86 -9.17 -16.43 5.82
CA PHE A 86 -9.70 -15.06 5.83
C PHE A 86 -10.13 -14.56 4.45
N LEU A 87 -9.37 -14.90 3.40
CA LEU A 87 -9.77 -14.59 2.02
C LEU A 87 -11.09 -15.28 1.66
N ASN A 88 -11.24 -16.55 2.04
CA ASN A 88 -12.48 -17.28 1.82
C ASN A 88 -13.66 -16.66 2.57
N MET A 89 -13.46 -16.21 3.82
CA MET A 89 -14.49 -15.47 4.58
C MET A 89 -14.84 -14.17 3.89
N LEU A 90 -13.85 -13.38 3.47
CA LEU A 90 -14.08 -12.12 2.75
C LEU A 90 -14.84 -12.34 1.43
N GLN A 91 -14.63 -13.46 0.75
CA GLN A 91 -15.27 -13.78 -0.52
C GLN A 91 -16.64 -14.46 -0.41
N ASN A 92 -17.00 -15.05 0.73
CA ASN A 92 -18.22 -15.85 0.83
C ASN A 92 -19.17 -15.41 1.95
N ASP A 93 -18.69 -14.65 2.93
CA ASP A 93 -19.54 -14.15 4.02
C ASP A 93 -20.08 -12.76 3.67
N THR A 94 -21.40 -12.69 3.43
CA THR A 94 -22.10 -11.45 3.06
C THR A 94 -21.98 -10.36 4.13
N TYR A 95 -21.97 -10.72 5.41
CA TYR A 95 -21.82 -9.76 6.49
C TYR A 95 -20.43 -9.14 6.48
N ILE A 96 -19.40 -9.97 6.34
CA ILE A 96 -18.00 -9.52 6.26
C ILE A 96 -17.76 -8.67 5.01
N LYS A 97 -18.28 -9.08 3.85
CA LYS A 97 -18.24 -8.27 2.62
C LYS A 97 -18.82 -6.88 2.84
N ASN A 98 -20.03 -6.81 3.40
CA ASN A 98 -20.71 -5.54 3.64
C ASN A 98 -19.97 -4.67 4.65
N LEU A 99 -19.37 -5.26 5.67
CA LEU A 99 -18.53 -4.55 6.62
C LEU A 99 -17.29 -3.95 5.93
N PHE A 100 -16.58 -4.73 5.11
CA PHE A 100 -15.43 -4.24 4.34
C PHE A 100 -15.80 -3.12 3.37
N LYS A 101 -16.93 -3.27 2.65
CA LYS A 101 -17.47 -2.20 1.79
C LYS A 101 -17.66 -0.89 2.55
N ARG A 102 -18.21 -0.94 3.76
CA ARG A 102 -18.43 0.25 4.60
C ARG A 102 -17.12 0.86 5.09
N ILE A 103 -16.12 0.05 5.43
CA ILE A 103 -14.82 0.53 5.90
C ILE A 103 -14.08 1.29 4.78
N TYR A 104 -14.12 0.76 3.55
CA TYR A 104 -13.35 1.28 2.41
C TYR A 104 -14.20 2.11 1.43
N TYR A 105 -15.48 2.38 1.73
CA TYR A 105 -16.42 3.01 0.80
C TYR A 105 -15.87 4.29 0.15
N PHE A 106 -15.28 5.17 0.94
CA PHE A 106 -14.70 6.42 0.44
C PHE A 106 -13.48 6.20 -0.46
N ASP A 107 -12.67 5.17 -0.18
CA ASP A 107 -11.53 4.82 -1.05
C ASP A 107 -12.03 4.34 -2.42
N TYR A 108 -13.11 3.55 -2.45
CA TYR A 108 -13.72 3.12 -3.72
C TYR A 108 -14.20 4.32 -4.56
N LEU A 109 -14.88 5.27 -3.92
CA LEU A 109 -15.33 6.50 -4.59
C LEU A 109 -14.15 7.34 -5.10
N LEU A 110 -13.13 7.52 -4.26
CA LEU A 110 -11.99 8.36 -4.55
C LEU A 110 -11.14 7.82 -5.71
N PHE A 111 -10.95 6.50 -5.78
CA PHE A 111 -10.18 5.84 -6.84
C PHE A 111 -11.04 5.41 -8.04
N HIS A 112 -12.33 5.77 -8.06
CA HIS A 112 -13.29 5.38 -9.10
C HIS A 112 -13.35 3.86 -9.36
N TYR A 113 -13.24 3.06 -8.31
CA TYR A 113 -13.47 1.63 -8.40
C TYR A 113 -14.97 1.33 -8.48
N ASP A 114 -15.34 0.32 -9.27
CA ASP A 114 -16.71 -0.16 -9.30
C ASP A 114 -17.05 -0.83 -7.95
N VAL A 115 -18.03 -0.26 -7.26
CA VAL A 115 -18.52 -0.76 -5.96
C VAL A 115 -19.27 -2.09 -6.14
N ASP A 116 -19.75 -2.34 -7.36
CA ASP A 116 -20.47 -3.55 -7.75
C ASP A 116 -19.52 -4.68 -8.20
N GLU A 117 -18.29 -4.39 -8.62
CA GLU A 117 -17.25 -5.41 -8.91
C GLU A 117 -16.87 -6.23 -7.66
N LEU A 118 -17.20 -5.76 -6.46
CA LEU A 118 -17.08 -6.53 -5.21
C LEU A 118 -18.22 -7.54 -4.97
N MET A 119 -19.24 -7.60 -5.84
CA MET A 119 -20.42 -8.48 -5.70
C MET A 119 -20.33 -9.82 -6.43
N ILE A 120 -19.21 -10.09 -7.11
CA ILE A 120 -18.94 -11.38 -7.76
C ILE A 120 -17.91 -12.17 -6.95
#